data_AF-A0A8T3MHI1-F1
#
_entry.id   AF-A0A8T3MHI1-F1
#
_cell.length_a   1.000
_cell.length_b   1.000
_cell.length_c   1.000
_cell.angle_alpha   90.00
_cell.angle_beta   90.00
_cell.angle_gamma   90.00
#
_symmetry.space_group_name_H-M   'P 1'
#
loop_
_entity.id
_entity.type
_entity.pdbx_description
1 polymer ?
#
loop_
_entity_poly.entity_id
_entity_poly.type
_entity_poly.pdbx_seq_one_letter_code
_entity_poly.pdbx_strand_id
1 'polypeptide(L)'
;MDTDDDFLLAAIVRPCAQPHRAEVFGVEELEGGSTAAYPGGSEVSAQAETLCDAAFETYIGIDFDDSRYAYTFYTPSEATWLGGDRGVMCAVDDDGDPISRSLKGVKR
;
A
#
# COMPACT_ATOMS: atom_id res chain seq x y z
N MET A 1 1.01 10.14 20.45
CA MET A 1 0.61 8.73 20.65
C MET A 1 -0.66 8.59 19.86
N ASP A 2 -0.48 8.63 18.55
CA ASP A 2 -1.54 8.71 17.57
C ASP A 2 -2.11 7.31 17.42
N THR A 3 -3.38 7.16 17.78
CA THR A 3 -4.11 5.88 17.76
C THR A 3 -4.77 5.62 16.42
N ASP A 4 -4.22 6.17 15.34
CA ASP A 4 -4.67 5.95 13.97
C ASP A 4 -3.66 5.11 13.19
N ASP A 5 -3.03 4.14 13.86
CA ASP A 5 -2.66 2.91 13.17
C ASP A 5 -3.98 2.35 12.60
N ASP A 6 -4.25 2.60 11.32
CA ASP A 6 -5.28 1.92 10.54
C ASP A 6 -4.88 0.45 10.44
N PHE A 7 -5.00 -0.25 11.58
CA PHE A 7 -4.70 -1.65 11.70
C PHE A 7 -5.77 -2.35 10.88
N LEU A 8 -5.42 -2.70 9.65
CA LEU A 8 -6.25 -3.49 8.77
C LEU A 8 -6.40 -4.90 9.36
N LEU A 9 -7.31 -5.04 10.34
CA LEU A 9 -7.51 -6.27 11.09
C LEU A 9 -8.00 -7.42 10.18
N ALA A 10 -8.82 -7.08 9.20
CA ALA A 10 -9.31 -8.00 8.19
C ALA A 10 -9.80 -7.24 6.95
N ALA A 11 -9.55 -7.81 5.77
CA ALA A 11 -10.12 -7.36 4.51
C ALA A 11 -10.89 -8.49 3.85
N ILE A 12 -11.99 -8.16 3.16
CA ILE A 12 -12.71 -9.10 2.31
C ILE A 12 -12.21 -8.91 0.88
N VAL A 13 -11.40 -9.86 0.42
CA VAL A 13 -10.88 -9.84 -0.96
C VAL A 13 -11.96 -10.28 -1.93
N ARG A 14 -12.15 -9.49 -2.99
CA ARG A 14 -13.10 -9.77 -4.08
C ARG A 14 -12.48 -9.40 -5.43
N PRO A 15 -12.96 -9.97 -6.54
CA PRO A 15 -12.54 -9.53 -7.88
C PRO A 15 -12.82 -8.03 -8.06
N CYS A 16 -11.92 -7.29 -8.72
CA CYS A 16 -12.06 -5.85 -8.93
C CYS A 16 -13.35 -5.46 -9.68
N ALA A 17 -13.95 -6.38 -10.44
CA ALA A 17 -15.24 -6.16 -11.11
C ALA A 17 -16.46 -6.18 -10.15
N GLN A 18 -16.25 -6.50 -8.87
CA GLN A 18 -17.26 -6.39 -7.81
C GLN A 18 -17.01 -5.13 -6.98
N PRO A 19 -18.05 -4.52 -6.38
CA PRO A 19 -17.87 -3.38 -5.50
C PRO A 19 -16.87 -3.65 -4.36
N HIS A 20 -15.88 -2.77 -4.24
CA HIS A 20 -14.85 -2.76 -3.20
C HIS A 20 -14.43 -1.32 -2.88
N ARG A 21 -13.72 -1.12 -1.76
CA ARG A 21 -13.30 0.22 -1.30
C ARG A 21 -11.86 0.58 -1.66
N ALA A 22 -11.00 -0.42 -1.79
CA ALA A 22 -9.61 -0.24 -2.14
C ALA A 22 -9.14 -1.40 -3.03
N GLU A 23 -8.26 -1.10 -3.97
CA GLU A 23 -7.63 -2.06 -4.87
C GLU A 23 -6.14 -2.15 -4.52
N VAL A 24 -5.66 -3.36 -4.22
CA VAL A 24 -4.22 -3.59 -4.08
C VAL A 24 -3.59 -3.49 -5.46
N PHE A 25 -2.70 -2.53 -5.64
CA PHE A 25 -2.02 -2.28 -6.92
C PHE A 25 -0.55 -2.69 -6.93
N GLY A 26 0.05 -2.86 -5.74
CA GLY A 26 1.44 -3.24 -5.58
C GLY A 26 1.66 -4.08 -4.33
N VAL A 27 2.58 -5.04 -4.43
CA VAL A 27 3.13 -5.78 -3.28
C VAL A 27 4.63 -5.80 -3.46
N GLU A 28 5.31 -4.98 -2.68
CA GLU A 28 6.73 -4.68 -2.78
C GLU A 28 7.48 -5.25 -1.57
N GLU A 29 8.81 -5.18 -1.61
CA GLU A 29 9.67 -5.68 -0.53
C GLU A 29 10.65 -4.58 -0.10
N LEU A 30 10.70 -4.30 1.20
CA LEU A 30 11.65 -3.35 1.80
C LEU A 30 13.08 -3.85 1.70
N GLU A 31 14.02 -2.91 1.69
CA GLU A 31 15.43 -3.26 1.76
C GLU A 31 15.81 -3.81 3.15
N GLY A 32 16.78 -4.72 3.16
CA GLY A 32 17.30 -5.34 4.38
C GLY A 32 16.98 -6.82 4.43
N GLY A 33 18.04 -7.64 4.49
CA GLY A 33 17.90 -9.10 4.58
C GLY A 33 17.07 -9.55 5.79
N SER A 34 16.64 -10.80 5.79
CA SER A 34 15.77 -11.37 6.84
C SER A 34 16.32 -11.24 8.27
N THR A 35 17.63 -11.03 8.42
CA THR A 35 18.32 -10.84 9.72
C THR A 35 18.65 -9.38 10.06
N ALA A 36 18.28 -8.42 9.21
CA ALA A 36 18.53 -7.00 9.46
C ALA A 36 17.77 -6.53 10.71
N ALA A 37 18.39 -5.65 11.51
CA ALA A 37 17.69 -4.99 12.61
C ALA A 37 16.55 -4.11 12.07
N TYR A 38 15.47 -3.97 12.85
CA TYR A 38 14.37 -3.10 12.46
C TYR A 38 14.88 -1.65 12.37
N PRO A 39 14.75 -0.98 11.21
CA PRO A 39 15.35 0.34 11.00
C PRO A 39 14.55 1.46 11.70
N GLY A 40 13.37 1.15 12.24
CA GLY A 40 12.44 2.10 12.85
C GLY A 40 11.30 2.45 11.92
N GLY A 41 10.13 2.76 12.51
CA GLY A 41 8.90 2.99 11.75
C GLY A 41 9.02 4.08 10.69
N SER A 42 9.69 5.21 11.01
CA SER A 42 9.86 6.31 10.05
C SER A 42 10.66 5.92 8.81
N GLU A 43 11.71 5.11 8.96
CA GLU A 43 12.50 4.64 7.83
C GLU A 43 11.72 3.63 6.98
N VAL A 44 10.98 2.71 7.64
CA VAL A 44 10.09 1.77 6.97
C VAL A 44 9.00 2.50 6.16
N SER A 45 8.36 3.51 6.75
CA SER A 45 7.35 4.30 6.06
C SER A 45 7.92 5.05 4.86
N ALA A 46 9.09 5.67 4.98
CA ALA A 46 9.71 6.42 3.89
C ALA A 46 10.09 5.51 2.69
N GLN A 47 10.58 4.30 2.97
CA GLN A 47 10.85 3.31 1.93
C GLN A 47 9.56 2.80 1.28
N ALA A 48 8.53 2.51 2.09
CA ALA A 48 7.22 2.08 1.60
C ALA A 48 6.56 3.13 0.70
N GLU A 49 6.62 4.41 1.07
CA GLU A 49 6.14 5.54 0.26
C GLU A 49 6.85 5.57 -1.10
N THR A 50 8.18 5.52 -1.11
CA THR A 50 8.98 5.49 -2.36
C THR A 50 8.58 4.31 -3.27
N LEU A 51 8.39 3.12 -2.69
CA LEU A 51 7.98 1.93 -3.43
C LEU A 51 6.56 2.06 -3.99
N CYS A 52 5.63 2.54 -3.17
CA CYS A 52 4.23 2.67 -3.55
C CYS A 52 3.98 3.81 -4.54
N ASP A 53 4.72 4.92 -4.48
CA ASP A 53 4.68 5.98 -5.51
C ASP A 53 5.03 5.43 -6.90
N ALA A 54 6.16 4.71 -6.99
CA ALA A 54 6.62 4.12 -8.24
C ALA A 54 5.64 3.06 -8.77
N ALA A 55 5.08 2.23 -7.87
CA ALA A 55 4.07 1.25 -8.21
C ALA A 55 2.76 1.92 -8.66
N PHE A 56 2.40 3.06 -8.07
CA PHE A 56 1.17 3.79 -8.38
C PHE A 56 1.24 4.34 -9.80
N GLU A 57 2.31 5.06 -10.14
CA GLU A 57 2.51 5.60 -11.49
C GLU A 57 2.46 4.49 -12.55
N THR A 58 3.12 3.36 -12.25
CA THR A 58 3.13 2.19 -13.14
C THR A 58 1.73 1.57 -13.31
N TYR A 59 0.94 1.51 -12.24
CA TYR A 59 -0.36 0.85 -12.24
C TYR A 59 -1.48 1.73 -12.80
N ILE A 60 -1.62 2.94 -12.30
CA ILE A 60 -2.66 3.92 -12.68
C ILE A 60 -2.32 4.56 -14.03
N GLY A 61 -1.04 4.78 -14.30
CA GLY A 61 -0.52 5.32 -15.57
C GLY A 61 -0.38 6.85 -15.60
N ILE A 62 -0.48 7.51 -14.44
CA ILE A 62 -0.12 8.91 -14.17
C ILE A 62 0.48 9.02 -12.77
N ASP A 63 1.20 10.11 -12.50
CA ASP A 63 1.76 10.41 -11.19
C ASP A 63 0.66 10.51 -10.11
N PHE A 64 1.00 10.18 -8.87
CA PHE A 64 0.11 10.29 -7.73
C PHE A 64 -0.37 11.72 -7.50
N ASP A 65 0.52 12.71 -7.62
CA ASP A 65 0.20 14.13 -7.41
C ASP A 65 -0.77 14.68 -8.47
N ASP A 66 -0.84 14.03 -9.64
CA ASP A 66 -1.73 14.38 -10.75
C ASP A 66 -3.05 13.58 -10.75
N SER A 67 -3.22 12.63 -9.82
CA SER A 67 -4.34 11.70 -9.75
C SER A 67 -5.44 12.17 -8.80
N ARG A 68 -6.70 11.83 -9.10
CA ARG A 68 -7.82 11.99 -8.15
C ARG A 68 -7.81 10.95 -7.03
N TYR A 69 -7.19 9.79 -7.29
CA TYR A 69 -7.21 8.65 -6.39
C TYR A 69 -6.16 8.81 -5.30
N ALA A 70 -6.51 8.42 -4.08
CA ALA A 70 -5.60 8.36 -2.95
C ALA A 70 -5.00 6.95 -2.85
N TYR A 71 -3.81 6.82 -2.26
CA TYR A 71 -3.31 5.52 -1.84
C TYR A 71 -2.84 5.53 -0.40
N THR A 72 -2.83 4.33 0.18
CA THR A 72 -2.22 4.02 1.46
C THR A 72 -1.29 2.83 1.31
N PHE A 73 -0.43 2.62 2.30
CA PHE A 73 0.51 1.50 2.35
C PHE A 73 0.49 0.82 3.70
N TYR A 74 0.60 -0.51 3.68
CA TYR A 74 0.70 -1.35 4.87
C TYR A 74 2.12 -1.90 4.94
N THR A 75 2.75 -1.73 6.10
CA THR A 75 4.15 -2.09 6.32
C THR A 75 4.29 -3.13 7.44
N PRO A 76 5.44 -3.82 7.52
CA PRO A 76 5.71 -4.72 8.61
C PRO A 76 5.82 -3.95 9.93
N SER A 77 5.24 -4.50 10.99
CA SER A 77 5.54 -4.09 12.36
C SER A 77 6.95 -4.55 12.76
N GLU A 78 7.52 -3.97 13.83
CA GLU A 78 8.76 -4.48 14.42
C GLU A 78 8.66 -5.98 14.78
N ALA A 79 7.49 -6.42 15.26
CA ALA A 79 7.25 -7.82 15.62
C ALA A 79 7.29 -8.75 14.41
N THR A 80 6.64 -8.39 13.30
CA THR A 80 6.67 -9.20 12.06
C THR A 80 8.02 -9.10 11.36
N TRP A 81 8.71 -7.96 11.46
CA TRP A 81 10.07 -7.78 10.95
C TRP A 81 11.07 -8.78 11.54
N LEU A 82 10.99 -9.05 12.85
CA LEU A 82 11.81 -10.08 13.51
C LEU A 82 11.54 -11.50 12.96
N GLY A 83 10.35 -11.72 12.42
CA GLY A 83 9.96 -12.94 11.69
C GLY A 83 10.44 -12.97 10.24
N GLY A 84 11.13 -11.94 9.77
CA GLY A 84 11.59 -11.81 8.39
C GLY A 84 10.61 -11.13 7.43
N ASP A 85 9.51 -10.56 7.93
CA ASP A 85 8.56 -9.82 7.10
C ASP A 85 9.17 -8.50 6.60
N ARG A 86 9.13 -8.33 5.28
CA ARG A 86 9.59 -7.14 4.55
C ARG A 86 8.53 -6.63 3.58
N GLY A 87 7.34 -7.22 3.59
CA GLY A 87 6.31 -6.93 2.59
C GLY A 87 5.69 -5.55 2.80
N VAL A 88 5.55 -4.81 1.71
CA VAL A 88 4.76 -3.58 1.64
C VAL A 88 3.59 -3.82 0.72
N MET A 89 2.38 -3.58 1.20
CA MET A 89 1.17 -3.66 0.37
C MET A 89 0.66 -2.26 0.07
N CYS A 90 0.58 -1.90 -1.20
CA CYS A 90 0.09 -0.60 -1.66
C CYS A 90 -1.37 -0.74 -2.12
N ALA A 91 -2.27 0.08 -1.58
CA ALA A 91 -3.70 0.03 -1.89
C ALA A 91 -4.23 1.41 -2.29
N VAL A 92 -4.95 1.47 -3.41
CA VAL A 92 -5.55 2.70 -3.96
C VAL A 92 -7.05 2.71 -3.69
N ASP A 93 -7.59 3.87 -3.33
CA ASP A 93 -9.01 4.09 -3.12
C ASP A 93 -9.51 5.36 -3.83
N ASP A 94 -10.83 5.56 -3.80
CA ASP A 94 -11.52 6.69 -4.43
C ASP A 94 -12.25 7.52 -3.37
N ASP A 95 -11.54 8.00 -2.34
CA ASP A 95 -12.07 8.83 -1.26
C ASP A 95 -13.32 8.21 -0.59
N GLY A 96 -13.26 6.89 -0.41
CA GLY A 96 -14.34 6.08 0.16
C GLY A 96 -15.48 5.70 -0.80
N ASP A 97 -15.49 6.20 -2.04
CA ASP A 97 -16.46 5.77 -3.05
C ASP A 97 -16.24 4.30 -3.48
N PRO A 98 -17.30 3.51 -3.70
CA PRO A 98 -17.16 2.14 -4.19
C PRO A 98 -16.58 2.07 -5.60
N ILE A 99 -15.49 1.31 -5.74
CA ILE A 99 -14.89 0.94 -7.01
C ILE A 99 -15.49 -0.40 -7.46
N SER A 100 -15.95 -0.50 -8.71
CA SER A 100 -16.55 -1.72 -9.26
C SER A 100 -15.89 -2.19 -10.56
N ARG A 101 -14.66 -1.74 -10.80
CA ARG A 101 -13.79 -2.12 -11.92
C ARG A 101 -12.35 -2.01 -11.46
N SER A 102 -11.40 -2.60 -12.18
CA SER A 102 -9.98 -2.30 -11.91
C SER A 102 -9.66 -0.82 -12.20
N LEU A 103 -8.79 -0.24 -11.39
CA LEU A 103 -8.17 1.08 -11.60
C LEU A 103 -6.92 1.04 -12.46
N LYS A 104 -6.49 -0.13 -12.94
CA LYS A 104 -5.31 -0.24 -13.81
C LYS A 104 -5.45 0.59 -15.08
N GLY A 105 -4.47 1.47 -15.34
CA GLY A 105 -4.34 2.25 -16.57
C GLY A 105 -5.44 3.29 -16.78
N VAL A 106 -6.14 3.71 -15.72
CA VAL A 106 -7.24 4.68 -15.80
C VAL A 106 -6.78 6.09 -16.08
N LYS A 107 -5.55 6.43 -15.69
CA LYS A 107 -4.92 7.74 -15.92
C LYS A 107 -5.79 8.90 -15.47
N ARG A 108 -6.25 8.87 -14.21
CA ARG A 108 -7.23 9.81 -13.67
C ARG A 108 -6.95 10.13 -12.22
#